data_AF-A0A523X3B1-F1
#
_entry.id   AF-A0A523X3B1-F1
#
_cell.length_a   1.000
_cell.length_b   1.000
_cell.length_c   1.000
_cell.angle_alpha   90.00
_cell.angle_beta   90.00
_cell.angle_gamma   90.00
#
_symmetry.space_group_name_H-M   'P 1'
#
loop_
_entity.id
_entity.type
_entity.pdbx_description
1 polymer ?
#
loop_
_entity_poly.entity_id
_entity_poly.type
_entity_poly.pdbx_seq_one_letter_code
_entity_poly.pdbx_strand_id
1 'polypeptide(L)' 'EIANQAFRKGLLLLPCGDNVIRFSPPLVISSEEVDTAVEIFREVISQYEKKRKVI' A
#
# COMPACT_ATOMS: atom_id res chain seq x y z
N GLU A 1 -2.71 10.12 1.17
CA GLU A 1 -1.68 10.13 0.09
C GLU A 1 -1.19 8.72 -0.28
N ILE A 2 -0.76 7.92 0.69
CA ILE A 2 -0.25 6.53 0.49
C ILE A 2 -1.23 5.65 -0.30
N ALA A 3 -2.51 5.58 0.09
CA ALA A 3 -3.51 4.75 -0.60
C ALA A 3 -3.67 5.11 -2.08
N ASN A 4 -3.63 6.41 -2.43
CA ASN A 4 -3.72 6.86 -3.81
C ASN A 4 -2.46 6.52 -4.63
N GLN A 5 -1.29 6.52 -4.01
CA GLN A 5 -0.05 6.11 -4.67
C GLN A 5 -0.04 4.59 -4.92
N ALA A 6 -0.47 3.80 -3.94
CA ALA A 6 -0.64 2.35 -4.08
C ALA A 6 -1.64 2.00 -5.20
N PHE A 7 -2.77 2.71 -5.27
CA PHE A 7 -3.78 2.51 -6.31
C PHE A 7 -3.22 2.70 -7.72
N ARG A 8 -2.39 3.74 -7.94
CA ARG A 8 -1.71 3.98 -9.23
C ARG A 8 -0.70 2.90 -9.60
N LYS A 9 -0.22 2.12 -8.61
CA LYS A 9 0.67 0.98 -8.80
C LYS A 9 -0.06 -0.36 -8.88
N GLY A 10 -1.40 -0.36 -8.87
CA GLY A 10 -2.22 -1.57 -8.99
C GLY A 10 -2.64 -2.20 -7.65
N LEU A 11 -2.39 -1.55 -6.52
CA LEU A 11 -2.79 -2.04 -5.20
C LEU A 11 -3.92 -1.18 -4.61
N LEU A 12 -5.12 -1.75 -4.50
CA LEU A 12 -6.25 -1.09 -3.84
C LEU A 12 -6.14 -1.24 -2.32
N LEU A 13 -6.08 -0.12 -1.61
CA LEU A 13 -6.05 -0.06 -0.15
C LEU A 13 -7.23 0.75 0.37
N LEU A 14 -7.87 0.27 1.44
CA LEU A 14 -9.00 0.96 2.06
C LEU A 14 -8.50 1.76 3.27
N PRO A 15 -8.59 3.10 3.26
CA PRO A 15 -8.37 3.88 4.47
C PRO A 15 -9.46 3.58 5.51
N CYS A 16 -9.11 3.58 6.79
CA CYS A 16 -10.01 3.28 7.89
C CYS A 16 -9.79 4.28 9.04
N GLY A 17 -10.42 5.44 8.97
CA GLY A 17 -10.11 6.56 9.87
C GLY A 17 -8.82 7.28 9.48
N ASP A 18 -8.27 8.06 10.40
CA ASP A 18 -7.26 9.06 10.05
C ASP A 18 -5.87 8.48 9.79
N ASN A 19 -5.51 7.39 10.48
CA ASN A 19 -4.14 6.87 10.49
C ASN A 19 -4.06 5.34 10.32
N VAL A 20 -5.10 4.71 9.78
CA VAL A 20 -5.12 3.25 9.57
C VAL A 20 -5.42 2.90 8.12
N ILE A 21 -4.68 1.91 7.62
CA ILE A 21 -4.90 1.29 6.32
C ILE A 21 -5.36 -0.15 6.55
N ARG A 22 -6.48 -0.53 5.94
CA ARG A 22 -7.03 -1.88 6.03
C ARG A 22 -6.67 -2.70 4.79
N PHE A 23 -5.96 -3.80 5.02
CA PHE A 23 -5.79 -4.88 4.04
C PHE A 23 -6.96 -5.85 4.21
N SER A 24 -7.73 -6.05 3.14
CA SER A 24 -8.87 -6.97 3.14
C SER A 24 -8.92 -7.73 1.81
N PRO A 25 -7.91 -8.57 1.53
CA PRO A 25 -7.89 -9.36 0.32
C PRO A 25 -9.01 -10.43 0.32
N PRO A 26 -9.36 -11.00 -0.84
CA PRO A 26 -10.20 -12.19 -0.91
C PRO A 26 -9.57 -13.38 -0.16
N LEU A 27 -10.39 -14.29 0.36
CA LEU A 27 -9.90 -15.49 1.07
C LEU A 27 -9.21 -16.51 0.15
N VAL A 28 -9.36 -16.36 -1.17
CA VAL A 28 -8.76 -17.22 -2.19
C VAL A 28 -7.42 -16.68 -2.72
N ILE A 29 -6.91 -15.59 -2.13
CA ILE A 29 -5.66 -14.95 -2.55
C ILE A 29 -4.47 -15.92 -2.43
N SER A 30 -3.56 -15.89 -3.40
CA SER A 30 -2.34 -16.70 -3.39
C SER A 30 -1.20 -16.04 -2.60
N SER A 31 -0.17 -16.80 -2.26
CA SER A 31 1.01 -16.24 -1.59
C SER A 31 1.75 -15.23 -2.48
N GLU A 32 1.82 -15.52 -3.79
CA GLU A 32 2.46 -14.66 -4.79
C GLU A 32 1.72 -13.32 -4.96
N GLU A 33 0.39 -13.33 -4.89
CA GLU A 33 -0.43 -12.12 -4.90
C GLU A 33 -0.20 -11.27 -3.63
N VAL A 34 -0.04 -11.93 -2.48
CA VAL A 34 0.31 -11.25 -1.22
C VAL A 34 1.70 -10.63 -1.31
N ASP A 35 2.70 -11.35 -1.82
CA ASP A 35 4.05 -10.83 -2.01
C ASP A 35 4.07 -9.61 -2.93
N THR A 36 3.30 -9.66 -4.03
CA THR A 36 3.13 -8.54 -4.96
C THR A 36 2.53 -7.32 -4.25
N ALA A 37 1.47 -7.51 -3.46
CA ALA A 37 0.84 -6.43 -2.71
C ALA A 37 1.80 -5.81 -1.68
N VAL A 38 2.56 -6.64 -0.96
CA VAL A 38 3.54 -6.19 0.04
C VAL A 38 4.67 -5.41 -0.62
N GLU A 39 5.16 -5.84 -1.79
CA GLU A 39 6.22 -5.14 -2.52
C GLU A 39 5.75 -3.76 -2.99
N ILE A 40 4.56 -3.68 -3.62
CA ILE A 40 3.97 -2.40 -4.02
C ILE A 40 3.83 -1.46 -2.82
N PHE A 41 3.34 -1.97 -1.68
CA PHE A 41 3.19 -1.17 -0.47
C PHE A 41 4.53 -0.69 0.08
N ARG A 42 5.54 -1.56 0.11
CA ARG A 42 6.92 -1.24 0.54
C ARG A 42 7.51 -0.11 -0.30
N GLU A 43 7.37 -0.16 -1.62
CA GLU A 43 7.83 0.91 -2.50
C GLU A 43 7.16 2.26 -2.19
N VAL A 44 5.83 2.26 -2.01
CA VAL A 44 5.07 3.47 -1.71
C VAL A 44 5.52 4.09 -0.39
N ILE A 45 5.70 3.28 0.65
CA ILE A 45 6.17 3.76 1.96
C ILE A 45 7.58 4.33 1.85
N SER A 46 8.50 3.63 1.17
CA SER A 46 9.88 4.11 0.95
C SER A 46 9.91 5.45 0.22
N GLN A 47 9.09 5.62 -0.82
CA GLN A 47 8.96 6.89 -1.54
C GLN A 47 8.39 8.00 -0.65
N TYR A 48 7.36 7.68 0.14
CA TYR A 48 6.76 8.63 1.07
C TYR A 48 7.76 9.09 2.14
N GLU A 49 8.55 8.17 2.71
CA GLU A 49 9.59 8.50 3.69
C GLU A 49 10.69 9.39 3.10
N LYS A 50 11.14 9.09 1.88
CA LYS A 50 12.11 9.93 1.16
C LYS A 50 11.55 11.34 0.93
N LYS A 51 10.31 11.45 0.46
CA LYS A 51 9.63 12.75 0.28
C LYS A 51 9.55 13.52 1.59
N ARG A 52 9.19 12.86 2.71
CA ARG A 52 9.10 13.48 4.03
C ARG A 52 10.44 13.97 4.59
N LYS A 53 11.55 13.31 4.26
CA LYS A 53 12.92 13.71 4.70
C LYS A 53 13.49 14.91 3.93
N VAL A 54 12.90 15.25 2.78
CA VAL A 54 13.35 16.35 1.90
C VAL A 54 12.61 17.67 2.21
N ILE A 55 11.55 17.61 3.02
CA ILE A 55 10.73 18.76 3.42
C ILE A 55 11.13 19.20 4.83
#